data_AF-A0A957BLM0-F1
#
_entry.id   AF-A0A957BLM0-F1
#
_cell.length_a   1.000
_cell.length_b   1.000
_cell.length_c   1.000
_cell.angle_alpha   90.00
_cell.angle_beta   90.00
_cell.angle_gamma   90.00
#
_symmetry.space_group_name_H-M   'P 1'
#
loop_
_entity.id
_entity.type
_entity.pdbx_description
1 polymer ?
#
loop_
_entity_poly.entity_id
_entity_poly.type
_entity_poly.pdbx_seq_one_letter_code
_entity_poly.pdbx_strand_id
1 'polypeptide(L)'
;MKIGLIIYGRLDTISGGYLYDRKLVEHLEAAGDEVEIISLPWEGYGRSLLHNTWFALAEQLRLADFDLLLQDELNHPSLFWLNQRLRGHISYPIVSIVHHLRSSEQRPSWQNWFYRQIERRYLASVDGFVFNSQTTRQVVQSLVGTEQPNVVALPAGDRFEPALTPSQIEARAQQPGPLRLLFVGNLIERKGLHVLLEAVAGLPASDWTLEVVGDTAVSPRYTQQIQQ
;
A
#
# COMPACT_ATOMS: atom_id res chain seq x y z
N MET A 1 11.63 21.11 -6.42
CA MET A 1 11.09 21.23 -5.04
C MET A 1 11.91 20.34 -4.14
N LYS A 2 11.94 20.63 -2.84
CA LYS A 2 12.49 19.72 -1.82
C LYS A 2 11.34 18.98 -1.13
N ILE A 3 11.30 17.66 -1.31
CA ILE A 3 10.19 16.82 -0.88
C ILE A 3 10.70 15.85 0.19
N GLY A 4 10.07 15.84 1.36
CA GLY A 4 10.30 14.78 2.34
C GLY A 4 9.38 13.59 2.05
N LEU A 5 9.88 12.36 2.14
CA LEU A 5 9.07 11.15 2.04
C LEU A 5 9.29 10.26 3.27
N ILE A 6 8.23 10.10 4.09
CA ILE A 6 8.26 9.21 5.25
C ILE A 6 7.74 7.81 4.88
N ILE A 7 8.58 6.80 5.11
CA ILE A 7 8.26 5.38 4.91
C ILE A 7 8.70 4.56 6.13
N TYR A 8 8.15 3.35 6.27
CA TYR A 8 8.77 2.35 7.14
C TYR A 8 9.89 1.62 6.41
N GLY A 9 10.92 1.22 7.16
CA GLY A 9 11.99 0.38 6.63
C GLY A 9 12.62 0.98 5.37
N ARG A 10 12.89 0.14 4.37
CA ARG A 10 13.66 0.55 3.20
C ARG A 10 12.77 0.66 1.96
N LEU A 11 12.99 1.70 1.15
CA LEU A 11 12.26 1.93 -0.11
C LEU A 11 12.45 0.77 -1.12
N ASP A 12 13.55 0.03 -1.02
CA ASP A 12 13.86 -1.11 -1.89
C ASP A 12 13.07 -2.39 -1.55
N THR A 13 12.30 -2.39 -0.46
CA THR A 13 11.43 -3.51 -0.06
C THR A 13 10.52 -3.95 -1.21
N ILE A 14 10.47 -5.26 -1.46
CA ILE A 14 9.73 -5.83 -2.59
C ILE A 14 8.25 -5.97 -2.21
N SER A 15 7.45 -4.96 -2.55
CA SER A 15 6.00 -5.01 -2.47
C SER A 15 5.36 -4.02 -3.44
N GLY A 16 4.05 -4.14 -3.67
CA GLY A 16 3.33 -3.24 -4.58
C GLY A 16 3.37 -1.76 -4.14
N GLY A 17 3.18 -1.48 -2.84
CA GLY A 17 3.21 -0.12 -2.30
C GLY A 17 4.61 0.50 -2.39
N TYR A 18 5.63 -0.22 -1.95
CA TYR A 18 7.02 0.26 -2.01
C TYR A 18 7.54 0.41 -3.44
N LEU A 19 7.08 -0.45 -4.38
CA LEU A 19 7.38 -0.25 -5.80
C LEU A 19 6.71 1.01 -6.35
N TYR A 20 5.48 1.31 -5.92
CA TYR A 20 4.82 2.55 -6.29
C TYR A 20 5.60 3.76 -5.78
N ASP A 21 5.96 3.77 -4.49
CA ASP A 21 6.69 4.87 -3.87
C ASP A 21 8.06 5.05 -4.53
N ARG A 22 8.77 3.96 -4.84
CA ARG A 22 10.04 4.03 -5.57
C ARG A 22 9.89 4.64 -6.96
N LYS A 23 8.86 4.23 -7.71
CA LYS A 23 8.59 4.80 -9.03
C LYS A 23 8.17 6.26 -8.96
N LEU A 24 7.47 6.65 -7.89
CA LEU A 24 7.16 8.05 -7.61
C LEU A 24 8.44 8.86 -7.36
N VAL A 25 9.34 8.38 -6.50
CA VAL A 25 10.62 9.03 -6.22
C VAL A 25 11.46 9.15 -7.49
N GLU A 26 11.65 8.05 -8.24
CA GLU A 26 12.40 8.06 -9.51
C GLU A 26 11.84 9.09 -10.50
N HIS A 27 10.52 9.26 -10.56
CA HIS A 27 9.88 10.23 -11.45
C HIS A 27 10.08 11.67 -10.99
N LEU A 28 9.95 11.95 -9.68
CA LEU A 28 10.18 13.27 -9.09
C LEU A 28 11.64 13.71 -9.29
N GLU A 29 12.59 12.82 -8.99
CA GLU A 29 14.02 13.09 -9.20
C GLU A 29 14.34 13.34 -10.68
N ALA A 30 13.77 12.55 -11.59
CA ALA A 30 13.93 12.77 -13.03
C ALA A 30 13.33 14.10 -13.51
N ALA A 31 12.33 14.62 -12.81
CA ALA A 31 11.74 15.94 -13.08
C ALA A 31 12.54 17.10 -12.48
N GLY A 32 13.61 16.81 -11.72
CA GLY A 32 14.48 17.81 -11.08
C GLY A 32 14.10 18.17 -9.64
N ASP A 33 13.22 17.39 -9.00
CA ASP A 33 12.93 17.52 -7.58
C ASP A 33 13.97 16.80 -6.71
N GLU A 34 14.20 17.30 -5.50
CA GLU A 34 15.03 16.65 -4.47
C GLU A 34 14.12 15.87 -3.53
N VAL A 35 14.34 14.57 -3.35
CA VAL A 35 13.54 13.73 -2.45
C VAL A 35 14.39 13.23 -1.29
N GLU A 36 14.05 13.67 -0.07
CA GLU A 36 14.67 13.20 1.16
C GLU A 36 13.84 12.06 1.77
N ILE A 37 14.38 10.84 1.82
CA ILE A 37 13.72 9.68 2.40
C ILE A 37 13.97 9.64 3.92
N ILE A 38 12.89 9.75 4.69
CA ILE A 38 12.90 9.61 6.14
C ILE A 38 12.36 8.22 6.50
N SER A 39 13.28 7.31 6.84
CA SER A 39 12.95 5.94 7.19
C SER A 39 12.66 5.80 8.69
N LEU A 40 11.47 5.31 9.03
CA LEU A 40 11.10 4.89 10.37
C LEU A 40 11.31 3.38 10.54
N PRO A 41 11.69 2.88 11.73
CA PRO A 41 11.83 1.45 11.93
C PRO A 41 10.46 0.78 11.85
N TRP A 42 10.40 -0.32 11.09
CA TRP A 42 9.21 -1.17 11.06
C TRP A 42 9.18 -2.02 12.33
N GLU A 43 8.37 -1.59 13.29
CA GLU A 43 8.16 -2.32 14.53
C GLU A 43 6.71 -2.86 14.64
N GLY A 44 6.43 -3.61 15.70
CA GLY A 44 5.06 -4.02 16.01
C GLY A 44 4.17 -2.79 16.26
N TYR A 45 2.88 -2.89 15.90
CA TYR A 45 1.94 -1.75 15.91
C TYR A 45 1.97 -0.91 17.19
N GLY A 46 2.01 -1.56 18.36
CA GLY A 46 2.06 -0.86 19.65
C GLY A 46 3.33 -0.06 19.87
N ARG A 47 4.49 -0.53 19.39
CA ARG A 47 5.75 0.22 19.47
C ARG A 47 5.79 1.39 18.49
N SER A 48 5.21 1.20 17.29
CA SER A 48 5.05 2.30 16.33
C SER A 48 4.27 3.48 16.91
N LEU A 49 3.30 3.24 17.80
CA LEU A 49 2.59 4.33 18.49
C LEU A 49 3.54 5.21 19.34
N LEU A 50 4.62 4.64 19.88
CA LEU A 50 5.59 5.37 20.70
C LEU A 50 6.40 6.37 19.87
N HIS A 51 6.51 6.19 18.55
CA HIS A 51 7.22 7.13 17.68
C HIS A 51 6.62 8.54 17.71
N ASN A 52 5.33 8.70 18.01
CA ASN A 52 4.73 10.03 18.15
C ASN A 52 5.31 10.85 19.32
N THR A 53 6.04 10.19 20.24
CA THR A 53 6.75 10.84 21.36
C THR A 53 8.22 11.12 21.04
N TRP A 54 8.73 10.70 19.88
CA TRP A 54 10.12 10.94 19.49
C TRP A 54 10.39 12.40 19.19
N PHE A 55 11.04 13.05 20.13
CA PHE A 55 11.45 14.44 20.02
C PHE A 55 12.37 14.68 18.81
N ALA A 56 13.31 13.77 18.55
CA ALA A 56 14.26 13.89 17.44
C ALA A 56 13.55 13.96 16.07
N LEU A 57 12.54 13.10 15.85
CA LEU A 57 11.75 13.12 14.61
C LEU A 57 10.93 14.42 14.49
N ALA A 58 10.30 14.86 15.58
CA ALA A 58 9.54 16.09 15.60
C ALA A 58 10.42 17.32 15.30
N GLU A 59 11.62 17.37 15.89
CA GLU A 59 12.57 18.46 15.68
C GLU A 59 13.15 18.43 14.27
N GLN A 60 13.51 17.25 13.75
CA GLN A 60 13.97 17.09 12.36
C GLN A 60 12.93 17.64 11.39
N LEU A 61 11.66 17.27 11.54
CA LEU A 61 10.59 17.78 10.67
C LEU A 61 10.38 19.28 10.86
N ARG A 62 10.40 19.79 12.10
CA ARG A 62 10.24 21.23 12.35
C ARG A 62 11.34 22.09 11.73
N LEU A 63 12.56 21.58 11.69
CA LEU A 63 13.72 22.29 11.14
C LEU A 63 13.93 22.02 9.64
N ALA A 64 13.20 21.06 9.07
CA ALA A 64 13.31 20.74 7.66
C ALA A 64 12.72 21.86 6.79
N ASP A 65 13.44 22.16 5.71
CA ASP A 65 13.03 23.14 4.70
C ASP A 65 12.41 22.41 3.51
N PHE A 66 11.30 21.70 3.74
CA PHE A 66 10.57 21.01 2.68
C PHE A 66 9.53 21.94 2.04
N ASP A 67 9.28 21.76 0.76
CA ASP A 67 8.13 22.32 0.04
C ASP A 67 6.87 21.45 0.24
N LEU A 68 7.06 20.14 0.47
CA LEU A 68 6.01 19.14 0.61
C LEU A 68 6.49 17.95 1.44
N LEU A 69 5.67 17.45 2.35
CA LEU A 69 5.93 16.20 3.08
C LEU A 69 4.95 15.10 2.63
N LEU A 70 5.48 14.13 1.90
CA LEU A 70 4.78 12.90 1.55
C LEU A 70 4.89 11.88 2.69
N GLN A 71 3.77 11.23 3.01
CA GLN A 71 3.71 10.19 4.03
C GLN A 71 3.02 8.94 3.47
N ASP A 72 3.71 7.80 3.47
CA ASP A 72 3.02 6.52 3.26
C ASP A 72 2.07 6.26 4.43
N GLU A 73 0.78 6.05 4.13
CA GLU A 73 -0.28 5.79 5.11
C GLU A 73 0.04 4.63 6.05
N LEU A 74 0.90 3.68 5.65
CA LEU A 74 1.38 2.63 6.55
C LEU A 74 1.95 3.20 7.86
N ASN A 75 2.52 4.41 7.84
CA ASN A 75 3.06 5.12 8.98
C ASN A 75 2.01 5.79 9.89
N HIS A 76 0.71 5.63 9.62
CA HIS A 76 -0.36 6.22 10.43
C HIS A 76 -0.20 6.01 11.95
N PRO A 77 0.24 4.85 12.50
CA PRO A 77 0.36 4.73 13.95
C PRO A 77 1.51 5.58 14.50
N SER A 78 2.55 5.87 13.72
CA SER A 78 3.69 6.69 14.13
C SER A 78 3.46 8.20 13.98
N LEU A 79 2.49 8.59 13.14
CA LEU A 79 2.36 9.97 12.69
C LEU A 79 1.05 10.65 13.10
N PHE A 80 0.01 9.91 13.49
CA PHE A 80 -1.31 10.51 13.75
C PHE A 80 -1.32 11.63 14.81
N TRP A 81 -0.53 11.50 15.87
CA TRP A 81 -0.41 12.51 16.92
C TRP A 81 0.73 13.49 16.64
N LEU A 82 1.82 13.00 16.03
CA LEU A 82 2.93 13.85 15.62
C LEU A 82 2.49 14.94 14.63
N ASN A 83 1.72 14.59 13.60
CA ASN A 83 1.20 15.54 12.62
C ASN A 83 0.34 16.63 13.29
N GLN A 84 -0.47 16.27 14.28
CA GLN A 84 -1.26 17.24 15.05
C GLN A 84 -0.40 18.21 15.84
N ARG A 85 0.74 17.74 16.37
CA ARG A 85 1.71 18.58 17.09
C ARG A 85 2.54 19.44 16.16
N LEU A 86 2.81 18.97 14.94
CA LEU A 86 3.54 19.75 13.93
C LEU A 86 2.65 20.81 13.29
N ARG A 87 1.33 20.61 13.28
CA ARG A 87 0.35 21.57 12.75
C ARG A 87 0.53 22.94 13.43
N GLY A 88 0.95 23.94 12.64
CA GLY A 88 1.23 25.30 13.11
C GLY A 88 2.71 25.59 13.43
N HIS A 89 3.58 24.57 13.42
CA HIS A 89 5.03 24.71 13.57
C HIS A 89 5.81 24.47 12.28
N ILE A 90 5.17 23.89 11.26
CA ILE A 90 5.71 23.70 9.92
C ILE A 90 4.96 24.60 8.92
N SER A 91 5.65 25.04 7.87
CA SER A 91 5.10 25.89 6.80
C SER A 91 4.64 25.12 5.57
N TYR A 92 5.02 23.85 5.45
CA TYR A 92 4.75 23.02 4.27
C TYR A 92 3.56 22.06 4.48
N PRO A 93 2.82 21.72 3.41
CA PRO A 93 1.71 20.80 3.47
C PRO A 93 2.17 19.35 3.67
N ILE A 94 1.33 18.56 4.35
CA ILE A 94 1.48 17.12 4.51
C ILE A 94 0.49 16.40 3.59
N VAL A 95 0.97 15.52 2.72
CA VAL A 95 0.14 14.73 1.81
C VAL A 95 0.35 13.24 2.06
N SER A 96 -0.73 12.50 2.25
CA SER A 96 -0.64 11.05 2.45
C SER A 96 -0.81 10.29 1.15
N ILE A 97 0.09 9.34 0.90
CA ILE A 97 -0.05 8.30 -0.13
C ILE A 97 -0.79 7.13 0.52
N VAL A 98 -2.02 6.87 0.08
CA VAL A 98 -2.87 5.82 0.66
C VAL A 98 -2.94 4.64 -0.30
N HIS A 99 -2.28 3.56 0.11
CA HIS A 99 -2.28 2.29 -0.63
C HIS A 99 -3.45 1.39 -0.25
N HIS A 100 -3.74 1.29 1.05
CA HIS A 100 -4.81 0.46 1.61
C HIS A 100 -4.97 0.75 3.09
N LEU A 101 -6.21 0.86 3.59
CA LEU A 101 -6.44 1.02 5.03
C LEU A 101 -6.43 -0.34 5.73
N ARG A 102 -5.65 -0.45 6.80
CA ARG A 102 -5.58 -1.66 7.63
C ARG A 102 -6.93 -2.01 8.27
N SER A 103 -7.78 -1.02 8.58
CA SER A 103 -9.14 -1.27 9.10
C SER A 103 -10.09 -1.94 8.10
N SER A 104 -9.72 -1.99 6.81
CA SER A 104 -10.47 -2.71 5.77
C SER A 104 -10.02 -4.17 5.61
N GLU A 105 -9.07 -4.64 6.42
CA GLU A 105 -8.65 -6.04 6.41
C GLU A 105 -9.65 -6.94 7.17
N GLN A 106 -9.70 -8.22 6.80
CA GLN A 106 -10.50 -9.23 7.48
C GLN A 106 -9.87 -9.55 8.85
N ARG A 107 -10.40 -8.93 9.91
CA ARG A 107 -9.94 -9.04 11.30
C ARG A 107 -11.13 -8.97 12.26
N PRO A 108 -10.97 -9.35 13.53
CA PRO A 108 -12.01 -9.17 14.54
C PRO A 108 -12.49 -7.71 14.60
N SER A 109 -13.81 -7.51 14.69
CA SER A 109 -14.44 -6.18 14.56
C SER A 109 -13.90 -5.14 15.54
N TRP A 110 -13.51 -5.56 16.75
CA TRP A 110 -12.93 -4.67 17.76
C TRP A 110 -11.53 -4.14 17.35
N GLN A 111 -10.72 -4.94 16.65
CA GLN A 111 -9.41 -4.49 16.14
C GLN A 111 -9.61 -3.47 15.02
N ASN A 112 -10.51 -3.77 14.09
CA ASN A 112 -10.80 -2.86 12.99
C ASN A 112 -11.40 -1.55 13.50
N TRP A 113 -12.23 -1.59 14.54
CA TRP A 113 -12.70 -0.38 15.19
C TRP A 113 -11.55 0.46 15.75
N PHE A 114 -10.60 -0.16 16.47
CA PHE A 114 -9.44 0.54 17.03
C PHE A 114 -8.54 1.14 15.94
N TYR A 115 -8.15 0.34 14.93
CA TYR A 115 -7.34 0.83 13.82
C TYR A 115 -8.03 1.96 13.07
N ARG A 116 -9.35 1.85 12.83
CA ARG A 116 -10.14 2.91 12.20
C ARG A 116 -10.09 4.22 13.00
N GLN A 117 -10.04 4.18 14.33
CA GLN A 117 -9.91 5.40 15.13
C GLN A 117 -8.55 6.07 15.00
N ILE A 118 -7.48 5.30 14.80
CA ILE A 118 -6.12 5.82 14.62
C ILE A 118 -5.96 6.34 13.19
N GLU A 119 -6.34 5.53 12.19
CA GLU A 119 -6.35 5.92 10.78
C GLU A 119 -7.17 7.19 10.57
N ARG A 120 -8.37 7.30 11.15
CA ARG A 120 -9.18 8.51 11.04
C ARG A 120 -8.47 9.75 11.59
N ARG A 121 -7.76 9.62 12.72
CA ARG A 121 -7.00 10.72 13.31
C ARG A 121 -5.81 11.13 12.43
N TYR A 122 -5.13 10.15 11.85
CA TYR A 122 -4.05 10.37 10.90
C TYR A 122 -4.55 11.04 9.61
N LEU A 123 -5.59 10.48 8.99
CA LEU A 123 -6.16 11.01 7.75
C LEU A 123 -6.75 12.42 7.95
N ALA A 124 -7.33 12.73 9.12
CA ALA A 124 -7.77 14.09 9.44
C ALA A 124 -6.60 15.07 9.73
N SER A 125 -5.38 14.54 9.91
CA SER A 125 -4.20 15.36 10.21
C SER A 125 -3.49 15.89 8.96
N VAL A 126 -3.72 15.30 7.79
CA VAL A 126 -3.04 15.65 6.53
C VAL A 126 -3.84 16.67 5.70
N ASP A 127 -3.13 17.39 4.84
CA ASP A 127 -3.65 18.47 4.00
C ASP A 127 -4.13 17.99 2.62
N GLY A 128 -3.72 16.79 2.19
CA GLY A 128 -4.18 16.21 0.93
C GLY A 128 -3.86 14.72 0.79
N PHE A 129 -4.36 14.12 -0.30
CA PHE A 129 -4.25 12.68 -0.54
C PHE A 129 -3.82 12.32 -1.96
N VAL A 130 -2.99 11.29 -2.07
CA VAL A 130 -2.72 10.54 -3.29
C VAL A 130 -3.29 9.13 -3.12
N PHE A 131 -4.28 8.79 -3.94
CA PHE A 131 -4.92 7.47 -3.91
C PHE A 131 -4.45 6.61 -5.07
N ASN A 132 -4.17 5.34 -4.80
CA ASN A 132 -3.85 4.37 -5.85
C ASN A 132 -5.08 3.87 -6.65
N SER A 133 -6.30 4.15 -6.19
CA SER A 133 -7.53 3.71 -6.88
C SER A 133 -8.74 4.54 -6.46
N GLN A 134 -9.79 4.50 -7.28
CA GLN A 134 -11.09 5.08 -6.92
C GLN A 134 -11.71 4.38 -5.70
N THR A 135 -11.49 3.08 -5.54
CA THR A 135 -11.96 2.32 -4.38
C THR A 135 -11.32 2.84 -3.09
N THR A 136 -9.99 3.01 -3.07
CA THR A 136 -9.29 3.55 -1.90
C THR A 136 -9.76 4.96 -1.56
N ARG A 137 -9.96 5.81 -2.57
CA ARG A 137 -10.53 7.15 -2.41
C ARG A 137 -11.88 7.11 -1.70
N GLN A 138 -12.82 6.29 -2.18
CA GLN A 138 -14.16 6.20 -1.59
C GLN A 138 -14.12 5.73 -0.14
N VAL A 139 -13.26 4.75 0.18
CA VAL A 139 -13.08 4.27 1.55
C VAL A 139 -12.58 5.40 2.46
N VAL A 140 -11.55 6.14 2.04
CA VAL A 140 -11.02 7.27 2.83
C VAL A 140 -12.05 8.39 2.97
N GLN A 141 -12.77 8.72 1.91
CA GLN A 141 -13.82 9.73 1.95
C GLN A 141 -14.96 9.37 2.92
N SER A 142 -15.28 8.09 3.05
CA SER A 142 -16.25 7.62 4.05
C SER A 142 -15.78 7.78 5.51
N LEU A 143 -14.48 7.97 5.74
CA LEU A 143 -13.89 8.13 7.07
C LEU A 143 -13.69 9.58 7.49
N VAL A 144 -13.25 10.43 6.56
CA VAL A 144 -12.84 11.82 6.85
C VAL A 144 -13.55 12.88 6.02
N GLY A 145 -14.43 12.48 5.10
CA GLY A 145 -15.14 13.41 4.21
C GLY A 145 -14.37 13.71 2.93
N THR A 146 -14.79 14.77 2.22
CA THR A 146 -14.30 15.11 0.87
C THR A 146 -13.66 16.50 0.78
N GLU A 147 -13.33 17.10 1.92
CA GLU A 147 -12.91 18.51 2.00
C GLU A 147 -11.47 18.72 1.50
N GLN A 148 -10.58 17.75 1.74
CA GLN A 148 -9.17 17.87 1.36
C GLN A 148 -8.95 17.63 -0.15
N PRO A 149 -8.00 18.37 -0.76
CA PRO A 149 -7.56 18.11 -2.13
C PRO A 149 -7.02 16.67 -2.25
N ASN A 150 -7.33 16.04 -3.37
CA ASN A 150 -6.91 14.67 -3.63
C ASN A 150 -6.75 14.39 -5.12
N VAL A 151 -5.88 13.42 -5.42
CA VAL A 151 -5.69 12.89 -6.77
C VAL A 151 -5.72 11.37 -6.73
N VAL A 152 -6.25 10.75 -7.79
CA VAL A 152 -6.15 9.31 -8.01
C VAL A 152 -5.05 9.07 -9.03
N ALA A 153 -3.94 8.51 -8.57
CA ALA A 153 -2.77 8.18 -9.38
C ALA A 153 -2.66 6.65 -9.47
N LEU A 154 -3.29 6.09 -10.51
CA LEU A 154 -3.42 4.64 -10.70
C LEU A 154 -2.04 3.97 -10.83
N PRO A 155 -1.77 2.88 -10.09
CA PRO A 155 -0.61 2.05 -10.32
C PRO A 155 -0.79 1.29 -11.63
N ALA A 156 0.32 0.97 -12.29
CA ALA A 156 0.50 -0.03 -13.35
C ALA A 156 -0.75 -0.47 -14.13
N GLY A 157 -0.85 -0.08 -15.40
CA GLY A 157 -1.78 -0.69 -16.36
C GLY A 157 -1.16 -1.01 -17.72
N ASP A 158 -0.04 -0.36 -18.03
CA ASP A 158 0.53 -0.19 -19.36
C ASP A 158 2.04 -0.49 -19.42
N ARG A 159 2.57 -1.10 -18.36
CA ARG A 159 4.02 -1.24 -18.13
C ARG A 159 4.67 -2.42 -18.85
N PHE A 160 3.87 -3.27 -19.50
CA PHE A 160 4.36 -4.52 -20.09
C PHE A 160 4.47 -4.37 -21.60
N GLU A 161 5.71 -4.41 -22.08
CA GLU A 161 6.03 -4.48 -23.51
C GLU A 161 6.51 -5.89 -23.90
N PRO A 162 6.17 -6.36 -25.11
CA PRO A 162 5.21 -5.77 -26.04
C PRO A 162 3.76 -5.97 -25.54
N ALA A 163 2.92 -4.98 -25.78
CA ALA A 163 1.49 -5.12 -25.54
C ALA A 163 0.92 -6.25 -26.42
N LEU A 164 0.16 -7.16 -25.80
CA LEU A 164 -0.49 -8.26 -26.52
C LEU A 164 -1.66 -7.71 -27.35
N THR A 165 -1.75 -8.12 -28.61
CA THR A 165 -2.91 -7.79 -29.45
C THR A 165 -4.11 -8.68 -29.09
N PRO A 166 -5.35 -8.22 -29.31
CA PRO A 166 -6.54 -9.07 -29.13
C PRO A 166 -6.45 -10.39 -29.92
N SER A 167 -5.89 -10.37 -31.13
CA SER A 167 -5.68 -11.56 -31.95
C SER A 167 -4.68 -12.56 -31.34
N GLN A 168 -3.61 -12.07 -30.70
CA GLN A 168 -2.67 -12.92 -29.97
C GLN A 168 -3.32 -13.56 -28.74
N ILE A 169 -4.19 -12.82 -28.05
CA ILE A 169 -4.95 -13.34 -26.90
C ILE A 169 -5.90 -14.45 -27.36
N GLU A 170 -6.65 -14.22 -28.45
CA GLU A 170 -7.57 -15.22 -29.00
C GLU A 170 -6.84 -16.48 -29.48
N ALA A 171 -5.75 -16.32 -30.24
CA ALA A 171 -4.94 -17.45 -30.70
C ALA A 171 -4.35 -18.28 -29.56
N ARG A 172 -4.03 -17.65 -28.40
CA ARG A 172 -3.58 -18.35 -27.19
C ARG A 172 -4.73 -19.04 -26.47
N ALA A 173 -5.91 -18.44 -26.41
CA ALA A 173 -7.09 -19.00 -25.77
C ALA A 173 -7.63 -20.24 -26.51
N GLN A 174 -7.40 -20.35 -27.82
CA GLN A 174 -7.80 -21.49 -28.64
C GLN A 174 -6.74 -22.61 -28.70
N GLN A 175 -5.59 -22.47 -28.02
CA GLN A 175 -4.59 -23.54 -28.00
C GLN A 175 -5.14 -24.78 -27.30
N PRO A 176 -4.88 -25.99 -27.84
CA PRO A 176 -5.31 -27.22 -27.19
C PRO A 176 -4.56 -27.45 -25.88
N GLY A 177 -5.20 -28.16 -24.95
CA GLY A 177 -4.63 -28.52 -23.65
C GLY A 177 -5.43 -27.94 -22.47
N PRO A 178 -4.97 -28.19 -21.23
CA PRO A 178 -5.64 -27.70 -20.04
C PRO A 178 -5.54 -26.18 -19.91
N LEU A 179 -6.52 -25.59 -19.22
CA LEU A 179 -6.47 -24.20 -18.79
C LEU A 179 -5.27 -23.99 -17.86
N ARG A 180 -4.37 -23.08 -18.23
CA ARG A 180 -3.19 -22.74 -17.43
C ARG A 180 -3.48 -21.51 -16.59
N LEU A 181 -3.52 -21.69 -15.29
CA LEU A 181 -3.75 -20.65 -14.30
C LEU A 181 -2.43 -20.34 -13.59
N LEU A 182 -2.17 -19.05 -13.37
CA LEU A 182 -1.01 -18.58 -12.62
C LEU A 182 -1.50 -17.65 -11.51
N PHE A 183 -1.15 -17.99 -10.27
CA PHE A 183 -1.30 -17.12 -9.11
C PHE A 183 0.07 -16.57 -8.73
N VAL A 184 0.20 -15.24 -8.66
CA VAL A 184 1.44 -14.56 -8.22
C VAL A 184 1.16 -13.63 -7.05
N GLY A 185 1.82 -13.88 -5.92
CA GLY A 185 1.79 -13.00 -4.75
C GLY A 185 2.02 -13.73 -3.45
N ASN A 186 2.31 -12.98 -2.38
CA ASN A 186 2.49 -13.55 -1.04
C ASN A 186 1.27 -14.39 -0.62
N LEU A 187 1.52 -15.54 -0.02
CA LEU A 187 0.48 -16.48 0.38
C LEU A 187 -0.17 -16.02 1.68
N ILE A 188 -1.12 -15.09 1.54
CA ILE A 188 -1.89 -14.51 2.66
C ILE A 188 -3.39 -14.58 2.35
N GLU A 189 -4.20 -14.67 3.41
CA GLU A 189 -5.65 -14.88 3.30
C GLU A 189 -6.37 -13.83 2.45
N ARG A 190 -6.00 -12.54 2.61
CA ARG A 190 -6.55 -11.43 1.83
C ARG A 190 -6.34 -11.56 0.31
N LYS A 191 -5.38 -12.37 -0.14
CA LYS A 191 -5.14 -12.62 -1.57
C LYS A 191 -6.02 -13.72 -2.15
N GLY A 192 -6.81 -14.41 -1.32
CA GLY A 192 -7.91 -15.27 -1.80
C GLY A 192 -7.48 -16.54 -2.53
N LEU A 193 -6.24 -17.02 -2.37
CA LEU A 193 -5.79 -18.25 -3.02
C LEU A 193 -6.67 -19.47 -2.65
N HIS A 194 -7.17 -19.54 -1.42
CA HIS A 194 -8.12 -20.56 -0.99
C HIS A 194 -9.41 -20.58 -1.84
N VAL A 195 -9.91 -19.41 -2.24
CA VAL A 195 -11.10 -19.29 -3.12
C VAL A 195 -10.80 -19.85 -4.51
N LEU A 196 -9.60 -19.57 -5.04
CA LEU A 196 -9.18 -20.13 -6.33
C LEU A 196 -9.06 -21.66 -6.26
N LEU A 197 -8.45 -22.18 -5.20
CA LEU A 197 -8.32 -23.62 -4.98
C LEU A 197 -9.68 -24.32 -4.86
N GLU A 198 -10.61 -23.74 -4.11
CA GLU A 198 -11.99 -24.26 -4.00
C GLU A 198 -12.70 -24.27 -5.36
N ALA A 199 -12.54 -23.21 -6.16
CA ALA A 199 -13.15 -23.12 -7.48
C ALA A 199 -12.61 -24.19 -8.45
N VAL A 200 -11.30 -24.45 -8.45
CA VAL A 200 -10.70 -25.45 -9.35
C VAL A 200 -10.88 -26.89 -8.87
N ALA A 201 -11.09 -27.10 -7.56
CA ALA A 201 -11.38 -28.43 -7.00
C ALA A 201 -12.70 -29.03 -7.52
N GLY A 202 -13.63 -28.19 -7.98
CA GLY A 202 -14.88 -28.63 -8.62
C GLY A 202 -14.75 -29.01 -10.10
N LEU A 203 -13.58 -28.82 -10.71
CA LEU A 203 -13.35 -29.09 -12.14
C LEU A 203 -12.61 -30.41 -12.37
N PRO A 204 -12.78 -31.08 -13.54
CA PRO A 204 -12.02 -32.27 -13.87
C PRO A 204 -10.50 -31.98 -13.87
N ALA A 205 -9.72 -32.85 -13.23
CA ALA A 205 -8.28 -32.65 -13.05
C ALA A 205 -7.48 -32.61 -14.38
N SER A 206 -8.04 -33.13 -15.47
CA SER A 206 -7.43 -33.08 -16.81
C SER A 206 -7.52 -31.71 -17.49
N ASP A 207 -8.40 -30.84 -16.98
CA ASP A 207 -8.84 -29.67 -17.74
C ASP A 207 -8.14 -28.38 -17.30
N TRP A 208 -7.33 -28.43 -16.23
CA TRP A 208 -6.64 -27.26 -15.71
C TRP A 208 -5.29 -27.60 -15.06
N THR A 209 -4.44 -26.59 -14.96
CA THR A 209 -3.19 -26.59 -14.21
C THR A 209 -3.07 -25.25 -13.49
N LEU A 210 -2.67 -25.26 -12.21
CA LEU A 210 -2.46 -24.05 -11.42
C LEU A 210 -1.00 -23.99 -10.96
N GLU A 211 -0.31 -22.94 -11.38
CA GLU A 211 1.01 -22.60 -10.84
C GLU A 211 0.85 -21.49 -9.81
N VAL A 212 1.46 -21.68 -8.63
CA VAL A 212 1.39 -20.74 -7.51
C VAL A 212 2.80 -20.25 -7.20
N VAL A 213 3.04 -18.95 -7.36
CA VAL A 213 4.32 -18.31 -7.10
C VAL A 213 4.15 -17.28 -5.98
N GLY A 214 4.76 -17.52 -4.82
CA GLY A 214 4.60 -16.66 -3.66
C GLY A 214 5.44 -17.07 -2.46
N ASP A 215 5.65 -16.12 -1.54
CA ASP A 215 6.32 -16.39 -0.27
C ASP A 215 5.39 -17.10 0.71
N THR A 216 5.83 -18.25 1.21
CA THR A 216 5.15 -19.14 2.17
C THR A 216 5.39 -18.73 3.63
N ALA A 217 6.40 -17.90 3.91
CA ALA A 217 6.79 -17.52 5.26
C ALA A 217 5.95 -16.36 5.83
N VAL A 218 5.28 -15.58 4.97
CA VAL A 218 4.51 -14.39 5.38
C VAL A 218 3.30 -14.75 6.25
N SER A 219 2.64 -15.88 5.96
CA SER A 219 1.54 -16.41 6.79
C SER A 219 1.59 -17.94 6.84
N PRO A 220 2.47 -18.53 7.66
CA PRO A 220 2.72 -19.97 7.65
C PRO A 220 1.46 -20.80 7.94
N ARG A 221 0.59 -20.31 8.82
CA ARG A 221 -0.68 -20.96 9.15
C ARG A 221 -1.61 -21.05 7.93
N TYR A 222 -1.73 -19.95 7.18
CA TYR A 222 -2.56 -19.93 5.98
C TYR A 222 -1.96 -20.83 4.89
N THR A 223 -0.64 -20.80 4.70
CA THR A 223 0.04 -21.68 3.75
C THR A 223 -0.18 -23.16 4.07
N GLN A 224 -0.08 -23.56 5.34
CA GLN A 224 -0.35 -24.94 5.74
C GLN A 224 -1.80 -25.36 5.45
N GLN A 225 -2.77 -24.46 5.61
CA GLN A 225 -4.18 -24.77 5.33
C GLN A 225 -4.47 -25.01 3.85
N ILE A 226 -3.85 -24.22 2.96
CA ILE A 226 -4.07 -24.35 1.50
C ILE A 226 -3.26 -25.47 0.84
N GLN A 227 -2.30 -26.07 1.57
CA GLN A 227 -1.49 -27.20 1.10
C GLN A 227 -2.11 -28.57 1.45
N GLN A 228 -3.15 -28.59 2.28
CA GLN A 228 -3.93 -29.79 2.64
C GLN A 228 -5.01 -30.05 1.61
#